data_AF-A0AB34IY71-F1
#
_entry.id   AF-A0AB34IY71-F1
#
_cell.length_a   1.000
_cell.length_b   1.000
_cell.length_c   1.000
_cell.angle_alpha   90.00
_cell.angle_beta   90.00
_cell.angle_gamma   90.00
#
_symmetry.space_group_name_H-M   'P 1'
#
loop_
_entity.id
_entity.type
_entity.pdbx_description
1 polymer ?
#
loop_
_entity_poly.entity_id
_entity_poly.type
_entity_poly.pdbx_seq_one_letter_code
_entity_poly.pdbx_strand_id
1 'polypeptide(L)'
;MDTLTPAWPETICVSTQPRNDPRVCFDIRDDFDPGVPDHHPLLHFGCTLLPSAWGQGTHVVELSHGALLYFDAQPRLPAPPPSPPSPPSPPLHPPCPPSPPSPPQPPSPPPSVSSLVNRRFKEGRRSNDLAAAGLLIHQFDAMDDPDPNGEPWIPGKGKWDTGDRISAALINAQMVKEPNGQIPVYSNSLSGVILAPETNTLLCSYPFDVGSLERVCYPRGVSDTCIPGCTPNGGATQWCEGFFKDPWPCAWAPSKTDIMMEIRDGYAQRKVKPEHKVSAV
;
A
#
# COMPACT_ATOMS: atom_id res chain seq x y z
N MET A 1 5.77 -21.91 -5.39
CA MET A 1 6.18 -22.91 -4.39
C MET A 1 7.41 -22.31 -3.73
N ASP A 2 7.38 -21.70 -2.56
CA ASP A 2 6.72 -22.07 -1.30
C ASP A 2 5.35 -21.40 -1.06
N THR A 3 4.49 -22.11 -0.33
CA THR A 3 3.02 -21.99 -0.29
C THR A 3 2.50 -22.13 1.15
N LEU A 4 3.14 -21.49 2.12
CA LEU A 4 2.82 -21.74 3.54
C LEU A 4 2.31 -20.54 4.34
N THR A 5 2.10 -19.38 3.71
CA THR A 5 1.33 -18.29 4.30
C THR A 5 0.43 -17.67 3.25
N PRO A 6 -0.83 -18.14 3.10
CA PRO A 6 -1.80 -17.43 2.28
C PRO A 6 -1.99 -16.01 2.85
N ALA A 7 -1.62 -15.00 2.06
CA ALA A 7 -2.02 -13.62 2.31
C ALA A 7 -3.48 -13.49 1.88
N TRP A 8 -4.39 -13.57 2.85
CA TRP A 8 -5.80 -13.30 2.61
C TRP A 8 -6.00 -11.80 2.37
N PRO A 9 -6.92 -11.39 1.49
CA PRO A 9 -7.37 -10.00 1.44
C PRO A 9 -7.86 -9.58 2.84
N GLU A 10 -7.63 -8.32 3.23
CA GLU A 10 -8.06 -7.76 4.53
C GLU A 10 -9.59 -7.84 4.75
N THR A 11 -10.34 -8.16 3.69
CA THR A 11 -11.80 -8.28 3.70
C THR A 11 -12.23 -9.64 3.19
N ILE A 12 -12.74 -10.49 4.09
CA ILE A 12 -13.37 -11.77 3.73
C ILE A 12 -14.90 -11.55 3.69
N CYS A 13 -15.51 -11.79 2.54
CA CYS A 13 -16.97 -11.72 2.39
C CYS A 13 -17.61 -13.04 2.86
N VAL A 14 -18.21 -13.02 4.05
CA VAL A 14 -18.99 -14.15 4.57
C VAL A 14 -20.44 -14.04 4.09
N SER A 15 -20.85 -14.92 3.19
CA SER A 15 -22.25 -15.03 2.76
C SER A 15 -23.01 -15.98 3.68
N THR A 16 -24.06 -15.48 4.34
CA THR A 16 -25.02 -16.30 5.10
C THR A 16 -26.28 -16.61 4.30
N GLN A 17 -26.23 -16.57 2.96
CA GLN A 17 -27.41 -16.83 2.15
C GLN A 17 -28.01 -18.19 2.53
N PRO A 18 -29.34 -18.27 2.76
CA PRO A 18 -29.98 -19.51 3.18
C PRO A 18 -29.82 -20.56 2.07
N ARG A 19 -28.95 -21.54 2.32
CA ARG A 19 -28.97 -22.80 1.57
C ARG A 19 -30.02 -23.70 2.22
N ASN A 20 -30.62 -24.60 1.45
CA ASN A 20 -31.50 -25.67 1.97
C ASN A 20 -30.76 -26.70 2.85
N ASP A 21 -29.61 -26.31 3.42
CA ASP A 21 -28.75 -27.13 4.26
C ASP A 21 -28.94 -26.66 5.71
N PRO A 22 -29.23 -27.56 6.67
CA PRO A 22 -29.38 -27.21 8.08
C PRO A 22 -28.06 -26.76 8.74
N ARG A 23 -26.92 -26.86 8.04
CA ARG A 23 -25.60 -26.44 8.52
C ARG A 23 -25.32 -24.98 8.23
N VAL A 24 -24.48 -24.37 9.07
CA VAL A 24 -23.88 -23.07 8.72
C VAL A 24 -22.66 -23.33 7.86
N CYS A 25 -22.72 -22.87 6.63
CA CYS A 25 -21.65 -23.01 5.65
C CYS A 25 -20.99 -21.66 5.38
N PHE A 26 -19.68 -21.71 5.19
CA PHE A 26 -18.84 -20.58 4.84
C PHE A 26 -18.23 -20.87 3.48
N ASP A 27 -18.34 -19.88 2.59
CA ASP A 27 -17.61 -19.84 1.33
C ASP A 27 -16.48 -18.83 1.51
N ILE A 28 -15.24 -19.23 1.23
CA ILE A 28 -14.13 -18.31 1.02
C ILE A 28 -13.97 -18.16 -0.48
N ARG A 29 -14.13 -16.95 -0.98
CA ARG A 29 -14.08 -16.65 -2.40
C ARG A 29 -13.00 -15.61 -2.67
N ASP A 30 -12.42 -15.68 -3.85
CA ASP A 30 -11.50 -14.66 -4.33
C ASP A 30 -12.30 -13.40 -4.67
N ASP A 31 -11.94 -12.27 -4.07
CA ASP A 31 -12.56 -10.98 -4.35
C ASP A 31 -12.11 -10.42 -5.72
N PHE A 32 -11.11 -11.04 -6.34
CA PHE A 32 -10.56 -10.64 -7.63
C PHE A 32 -10.69 -11.75 -8.69
N ASP A 33 -11.74 -11.68 -9.52
CA ASP A 33 -11.78 -12.38 -10.81
C ASP A 33 -11.64 -11.35 -11.95
N PRO A 34 -10.48 -11.30 -12.64
CA PRO A 34 -10.26 -10.33 -13.71
C PRO A 34 -11.08 -10.61 -14.97
N GLY A 35 -11.75 -11.76 -15.07
CA GLY A 35 -12.47 -12.20 -16.26
C GLY A 35 -13.97 -11.95 -16.24
N VAL A 36 -14.60 -11.85 -15.07
CA VAL A 36 -16.06 -11.76 -14.95
C VAL A 36 -16.45 -10.91 -13.72
N PRO A 37 -16.95 -9.67 -13.91
CA PRO A 37 -17.56 -8.91 -12.80
C PRO A 37 -18.69 -9.74 -12.18
N ASP A 38 -18.70 -9.84 -10.85
CA ASP A 38 -19.66 -10.60 -10.03
C ASP A 38 -19.49 -12.13 -9.96
N HIS A 39 -18.44 -12.70 -10.57
CA HIS A 39 -18.11 -14.11 -10.37
C HIS A 39 -16.90 -14.26 -9.44
N HIS A 40 -17.14 -14.47 -8.15
CA HIS A 40 -16.08 -14.70 -7.18
C HIS A 40 -15.79 -16.21 -7.07
N PRO A 41 -14.67 -16.72 -7.64
CA PRO A 41 -14.37 -18.14 -7.63
C PRO A 41 -14.24 -18.64 -6.19
N LEU A 42 -14.87 -19.78 -5.92
CA LEU A 42 -14.84 -20.42 -4.61
C LEU A 42 -13.45 -21.03 -4.38
N LEU A 43 -12.70 -20.47 -3.44
CA LEU A 43 -11.39 -20.98 -3.05
C LEU A 43 -11.55 -22.15 -2.07
N HIS A 44 -12.35 -21.93 -1.03
CA HIS A 44 -12.61 -22.92 0.00
C HIS A 44 -14.05 -22.90 0.45
N PHE A 45 -14.53 -24.04 0.95
CA PHE A 45 -15.82 -24.13 1.61
C PHE A 45 -15.66 -24.98 2.87
N GLY A 46 -16.48 -24.70 3.87
CA GLY A 46 -16.60 -25.52 5.06
C GLY A 46 -17.98 -25.35 5.66
N CYS A 47 -18.52 -26.40 6.26
CA CYS A 47 -19.81 -26.35 6.94
C CYS A 47 -19.64 -26.92 8.35
N THR A 48 -20.25 -26.27 9.33
CA THR A 48 -20.31 -26.78 10.69
C THR A 48 -21.76 -27.01 11.11
N LEU A 49 -21.97 -28.09 11.86
CA LEU A 49 -23.22 -28.31 12.57
C LEU A 49 -23.17 -27.44 13.82
N LEU A 50 -23.85 -26.29 13.78
CA LEU A 50 -24.06 -25.56 15.01
C LEU A 50 -25.03 -26.36 15.89
N PRO A 51 -24.72 -26.55 17.19
CA PRO A 51 -25.73 -26.92 18.16
C PRO A 51 -26.90 -25.92 18.03
N SER A 52 -28.12 -26.37 18.28
CA SER A 52 -29.38 -25.66 18.02
C SER A 52 -29.56 -24.28 18.68
N ALA A 53 -28.54 -23.74 19.33
CA ALA A 53 -28.47 -22.37 19.80
C ALA A 53 -27.22 -21.71 19.19
N TRP A 54 -27.39 -20.53 18.58
CA TRP A 54 -26.31 -19.60 18.25
C TRP A 54 -25.65 -19.10 19.55
N GLY A 55 -24.99 -19.99 20.26
CA GLY A 55 -24.31 -19.71 21.51
C GLY A 55 -23.20 -18.71 21.25
N GLN A 56 -23.16 -17.67 22.07
CA GLN A 56 -22.03 -16.78 22.16
C GLN A 56 -20.76 -17.61 22.38
N GLY A 57 -19.73 -17.38 21.56
CA GLY A 57 -18.45 -18.07 21.71
C GLY A 57 -17.71 -18.30 20.40
N THR A 58 -16.54 -18.90 20.52
CA THR A 58 -15.66 -19.26 19.41
C THR A 58 -16.13 -20.54 18.75
N HIS A 59 -16.33 -20.48 17.44
CA HIS A 59 -16.71 -21.60 16.60
C HIS A 59 -15.56 -21.97 15.68
N VAL A 60 -15.45 -23.27 15.37
CA VAL A 60 -14.41 -23.82 14.49
C VAL A 60 -15.06 -24.46 13.28
N VAL A 61 -14.54 -24.13 12.10
CA VAL A 61 -14.95 -24.75 10.83
C VAL A 61 -13.72 -25.33 10.17
N GLU A 62 -13.79 -26.61 9.85
CA GLU A 62 -12.81 -27.25 8.98
C GLU A 62 -13.18 -26.97 7.52
N LEU A 63 -12.24 -26.38 6.79
CA LEU A 63 -12.37 -26.08 5.37
C LEU A 63 -11.98 -27.31 4.54
N SER A 64 -12.43 -27.35 3.29
CA SER A 64 -12.24 -28.47 2.35
C SER A 64 -10.78 -28.93 2.14
N HIS A 65 -9.79 -28.15 2.55
CA HIS A 65 -8.36 -28.46 2.43
C HIS A 65 -7.67 -28.66 3.79
N GLY A 66 -8.43 -28.88 4.87
CA GLY A 66 -7.92 -29.17 6.22
C GLY A 66 -7.50 -27.93 7.04
N ALA A 67 -7.67 -26.72 6.50
CA ALA A 67 -7.49 -25.50 7.27
C ALA A 67 -8.63 -25.30 8.29
N LEU A 68 -8.30 -24.78 9.47
CA LEU A 68 -9.27 -24.49 10.53
C LEU A 68 -9.54 -22.98 10.58
N LEU A 69 -10.81 -22.58 10.42
CA LEU A 69 -11.29 -21.22 10.60
C LEU A 69 -11.90 -21.06 11.99
N TYR A 70 -11.43 -20.08 12.74
CA TYR A 70 -11.97 -19.70 14.05
C TYR A 70 -12.72 -18.38 13.95
N PHE A 71 -13.93 -18.30 14.49
CA PHE A 71 -14.69 -17.05 14.55
C PHE A 71 -15.53 -16.96 15.83
N ASP A 72 -15.69 -15.73 16.34
CA ASP A 72 -16.57 -15.46 17.47
C ASP A 72 -17.93 -14.98 16.99
N ALA A 73 -18.99 -15.69 17.38
CA ALA A 73 -20.36 -15.24 17.17
C ALA A 73 -20.85 -14.49 18.41
N GLN A 74 -21.41 -13.29 18.22
CA GLN A 74 -22.14 -12.58 19.26
C GLN A 74 -23.61 -12.42 18.87
N PRO A 75 -24.58 -12.72 19.76
CA PRO A 75 -25.97 -12.44 19.50
C PRO A 75 -26.16 -10.94 19.32
N ARG A 76 -26.81 -10.53 18.22
CA ARG A 76 -27.31 -9.17 18.11
C ARG A 76 -28.37 -8.96 19.17
N LEU A 77 -28.10 -8.09 20.14
CA LEU A 77 -29.15 -7.58 21.01
C LEU A 77 -30.24 -6.94 20.13
N PRO A 78 -31.53 -7.14 20.45
CA PRO A 78 -32.61 -6.46 19.75
C PRO A 78 -32.33 -4.96 19.75
N ALA A 79 -32.56 -4.31 18.61
CA ALA A 79 -32.50 -2.87 18.54
C ALA A 79 -33.40 -2.29 19.64
N PRO A 80 -32.95 -1.25 20.37
CA PRO A 80 -33.82 -0.59 21.33
C PRO A 80 -35.09 -0.11 20.60
N PRO A 81 -36.27 -0.23 21.22
CA PRO A 81 -37.51 0.21 20.61
C PRO A 81 -37.38 1.69 20.19
N PRO A 82 -38.05 2.09 19.08
CA PRO A 82 -38.06 3.49 18.66
C PRO A 82 -38.54 4.35 19.82
N SER A 83 -37.80 5.42 20.09
CA SER A 83 -38.15 6.38 21.14
C SER A 83 -39.60 6.84 20.94
N PRO A 84 -40.43 6.88 22.00
CA PRO A 84 -41.78 7.41 21.89
C PRO A 84 -41.76 8.84 21.33
N PRO A 85 -42.81 9.26 20.59
CA PRO A 85 -42.91 10.62 20.11
C PRO A 85 -42.81 11.59 21.30
N SER A 86 -41.93 12.59 21.16
CA SER A 86 -41.69 13.59 22.19
C SER A 86 -43.00 14.25 22.59
N PRO A 87 -43.33 14.35 23.90
CA PRO A 87 -44.49 15.09 24.35
C PRO A 87 -44.38 16.57 23.94
N PRO A 88 -45.51 17.27 23.77
CA PRO A 88 -45.50 18.70 23.47
C PRO A 88 -44.69 19.45 24.53
N SER A 89 -43.79 20.31 24.07
CA SER A 89 -42.90 21.10 24.92
C SER A 89 -43.71 21.85 25.99
N PRO A 90 -43.36 21.74 27.29
CA PRO A 90 -43.99 22.54 28.32
C PRO A 90 -43.73 24.04 28.08
N PRO A 91 -44.56 24.94 28.65
CA PRO A 91 -44.33 26.37 28.55
C PRO A 91 -42.92 26.73 29.04
N LEU A 92 -42.27 27.61 28.30
CA LEU A 92 -40.90 28.07 28.51
C LEU A 92 -40.66 28.42 29.99
N HIS A 93 -39.91 27.58 30.68
CA HIS A 93 -39.36 27.91 31.99
C HIS A 93 -38.30 29.03 31.82
N PRO A 94 -38.10 29.87 32.85
CA PRO A 94 -37.07 30.90 32.85
C PRO A 94 -35.68 30.31 32.50
N PRO A 95 -34.81 31.10 31.86
CA PRO A 95 -33.52 30.62 31.37
C PRO A 95 -32.70 30.02 32.51
N CYS A 96 -32.32 28.76 32.35
CA CYS A 96 -31.39 28.10 33.26
C CYS A 96 -30.08 28.91 33.31
N PRO A 97 -29.41 28.98 34.48
CA PRO A 97 -28.09 29.56 34.60
C PRO A 97 -27.11 28.87 33.64
N PRO A 98 -26.12 29.60 33.09
CA PRO A 98 -25.16 29.06 32.15
C PRO A 98 -24.42 27.87 32.78
N SER A 99 -24.42 26.74 32.09
CA SER A 99 -23.64 25.58 32.48
C SER A 99 -22.16 25.97 32.62
N PRO A 100 -21.45 25.44 33.62
CA PRO A 100 -20.01 25.65 33.73
C PRO A 100 -19.31 25.16 32.44
N PRO A 101 -18.21 25.82 32.03
CA PRO A 101 -17.49 25.43 30.83
C PRO A 101 -17.01 23.98 30.96
N SER A 102 -17.30 23.18 29.93
CA SER A 102 -16.81 21.81 29.85
C SER A 102 -15.29 21.80 29.98
N PRO A 103 -14.72 20.83 30.72
CA PRO A 103 -13.28 20.68 30.80
C PRO A 103 -12.69 20.47 29.38
N PRO A 104 -11.46 20.96 29.13
CA PRO A 104 -10.81 20.77 27.84
C PRO A 104 -10.73 19.28 27.52
N GLN A 105 -11.13 18.92 26.29
CA GLN A 105 -10.98 17.55 25.82
C GLN A 105 -9.49 17.17 25.81
N PRO A 106 -9.13 15.94 26.22
CA PRO A 106 -7.76 15.45 26.08
C PRO A 106 -7.32 15.49 24.62
N PRO A 107 -6.02 15.72 24.34
CA PRO A 107 -5.50 15.63 22.99
C PRO A 107 -5.73 14.23 22.43
N SER A 108 -6.18 14.14 21.18
CA SER A 108 -6.33 12.87 20.47
C SER A 108 -4.99 12.14 20.40
N PRO A 109 -4.98 10.80 20.53
CA PRO A 109 -3.76 10.03 20.33
C PRO A 109 -3.21 10.24 18.91
N PRO A 110 -1.88 10.16 18.73
CA PRO A 110 -1.28 10.26 17.40
C PRO A 110 -1.84 9.16 16.48
N PRO A 111 -1.96 9.43 15.18
CA PRO A 111 -2.42 8.44 14.22
C PRO A 111 -1.48 7.23 14.20
N SER A 112 -2.04 6.04 14.04
CA SER A 112 -1.24 4.83 13.85
C SER A 112 -0.41 4.92 12.56
N VAL A 113 0.71 4.17 12.50
CA VAL A 113 1.54 4.09 11.29
C VAL A 113 0.69 3.64 10.08
N SER A 114 -0.19 2.66 10.27
CA SER A 114 -1.10 2.19 9.21
C SER A 114 -2.05 3.29 8.73
N SER A 115 -2.58 4.11 9.64
CA SER A 115 -3.41 5.27 9.28
C SER A 115 -2.62 6.30 8.47
N LEU A 116 -1.35 6.55 8.83
CA LEU A 116 -0.48 7.45 8.10
C LEU A 116 -0.17 6.92 6.69
N VAL A 117 0.16 5.63 6.57
CA VAL A 117 0.44 4.97 5.29
C VAL A 117 -0.80 5.01 4.39
N ASN A 118 -1.95 4.60 4.89
CA ASN A 118 -3.21 4.61 4.13
C ASN A 118 -3.58 6.02 3.67
N ARG A 119 -3.40 7.02 4.55
CA ARG A 119 -3.63 8.43 4.20
C ARG A 119 -2.70 8.89 3.09
N ARG A 120 -1.37 8.66 3.20
CA ARG A 120 -0.40 9.06 2.17
C ARG A 120 -0.67 8.39 0.82
N PHE A 121 -1.04 7.12 0.82
CA PHE A 121 -1.41 6.44 -0.42
C PHE A 121 -2.67 7.04 -1.04
N LYS A 122 -3.70 7.28 -0.23
CA LYS A 122 -5.01 7.78 -0.69
C LYS A 122 -4.99 9.25 -1.10
N GLU A 123 -4.20 10.08 -0.42
CA GLU A 123 -4.17 11.54 -0.63
C GLU A 123 -2.96 11.99 -1.45
N GLY A 124 -2.07 11.06 -1.83
CA GLY A 124 -0.89 11.35 -2.61
C GLY A 124 -1.22 12.04 -3.94
N ARG A 125 -0.32 12.92 -4.38
CA ARG A 125 -0.48 13.68 -5.62
C ARG A 125 0.88 14.05 -6.19
N ARG A 126 0.93 14.49 -7.44
CA ARG A 126 2.17 15.07 -7.99
C ARG A 126 2.65 16.21 -7.08
N SER A 127 3.88 16.09 -6.61
CA SER A 127 4.47 16.99 -5.61
C SER A 127 5.99 16.86 -5.58
N ASN A 128 6.67 17.94 -5.24
CA ASN A 128 8.10 17.95 -4.90
C ASN A 128 8.34 17.67 -3.40
N ASP A 129 7.28 17.70 -2.59
CA ASP A 129 7.28 17.23 -1.20
C ASP A 129 6.92 15.74 -1.17
N LEU A 130 7.87 14.91 -0.74
CA LEU A 130 7.73 13.46 -0.65
C LEU A 130 6.55 13.03 0.23
N ALA A 131 6.26 13.74 1.32
CA ALA A 131 5.17 13.38 2.21
C ALA A 131 3.80 13.58 1.57
N ALA A 132 3.69 14.55 0.66
CA ALA A 132 2.51 14.79 -0.17
C ALA A 132 2.50 13.97 -1.46
N ALA A 133 3.65 13.43 -1.88
CA ALA A 133 3.79 12.71 -3.14
C ALA A 133 3.21 11.29 -3.10
N GLY A 134 3.24 10.64 -1.94
CA GLY A 134 2.68 9.31 -1.73
C GLY A 134 3.51 8.46 -0.78
N LEU A 135 3.62 7.17 -1.09
CA LEU A 135 4.47 6.22 -0.40
C LEU A 135 5.76 5.97 -1.18
N LEU A 136 6.88 5.96 -0.46
CA LEU A 136 8.15 5.46 -0.97
C LEU A 136 8.28 4.00 -0.55
N ILE A 137 8.30 3.09 -1.52
CA ILE A 137 8.44 1.66 -1.30
C ILE A 137 9.67 1.13 -2.04
N HIS A 138 10.55 0.49 -1.29
CA HIS A 138 11.60 -0.35 -1.85
C HIS A 138 11.14 -1.80 -1.75
N GLN A 139 11.01 -2.48 -2.89
CA GLN A 139 10.67 -3.89 -2.94
C GLN A 139 11.95 -4.69 -3.09
N PHE A 140 12.14 -5.68 -2.24
CA PHE A 140 13.31 -6.54 -2.28
C PHE A 140 13.29 -7.41 -3.53
N ASP A 141 14.43 -7.55 -4.20
CA ASP A 141 14.56 -8.41 -5.36
C ASP A 141 15.87 -9.23 -5.33
N ALA A 142 16.22 -9.84 -6.47
CA ALA A 142 17.43 -10.64 -6.61
C ALA A 142 18.74 -9.85 -6.45
N MET A 143 18.67 -8.52 -6.31
CA MET A 143 19.81 -7.67 -6.03
C MET A 143 20.08 -7.55 -4.53
N ASP A 144 19.05 -7.72 -3.71
CA ASP A 144 19.12 -7.68 -2.25
C ASP A 144 19.39 -9.07 -1.64
N ASP A 145 19.12 -10.15 -2.40
CA ASP A 145 19.24 -11.56 -1.96
C ASP A 145 20.33 -12.35 -2.74
N PRO A 146 21.22 -13.13 -2.09
CA PRO A 146 21.36 -13.32 -0.65
C PRO A 146 22.22 -12.27 0.03
N ASP A 147 21.63 -11.61 1.03
CA ASP A 147 22.38 -11.04 2.13
C ASP A 147 22.67 -12.18 3.14
N PRO A 148 23.95 -12.54 3.41
CA PRO A 148 24.30 -13.57 4.37
C PRO A 148 23.78 -13.32 5.79
N ASN A 149 23.44 -12.07 6.13
CA ASN A 149 22.90 -11.70 7.45
C ASN A 149 21.37 -11.56 7.45
N GLY A 150 20.70 -11.65 6.29
CA GLY A 150 19.26 -11.48 6.19
C GLY A 150 18.78 -10.05 6.48
N GLU A 151 19.55 -9.03 6.13
CA GLU A 151 19.28 -7.61 6.37
C GLU A 151 19.11 -6.83 5.04
N PRO A 152 18.20 -7.23 4.12
CA PRO A 152 18.07 -6.64 2.79
C PRO A 152 17.66 -5.15 2.79
N TRP A 153 17.29 -4.59 3.94
CA TRP A 153 17.01 -3.17 4.13
C TRP A 153 18.27 -2.31 4.33
N ILE A 154 19.47 -2.90 4.46
CA ILE A 154 20.74 -2.18 4.59
C ILE A 154 21.36 -1.99 3.19
N PRO A 155 21.58 -0.74 2.73
CA PRO A 155 22.27 -0.49 1.47
C PRO A 155 23.64 -1.18 1.39
N GLY A 156 23.95 -1.76 0.22
CA GLY A 156 25.24 -2.38 -0.06
C GLY A 156 25.48 -3.74 0.59
N LYS A 157 24.47 -4.35 1.22
CA LYS A 157 24.57 -5.66 1.90
C LYS A 157 23.99 -6.86 1.14
N GLY A 158 23.37 -6.63 -0.02
CA GLY A 158 22.83 -7.69 -0.86
C GLY A 158 23.88 -8.43 -1.69
N LYS A 159 23.38 -9.24 -2.64
CA LYS A 159 24.21 -9.94 -3.63
C LYS A 159 25.11 -9.01 -4.43
N TRP A 160 24.63 -7.80 -4.68
CA TRP A 160 25.37 -6.74 -5.35
C TRP A 160 25.57 -5.56 -4.41
N ASP A 161 26.69 -4.85 -4.61
CA ASP A 161 26.97 -3.63 -3.88
C ASP A 161 26.07 -2.49 -4.40
N THR A 162 24.85 -2.46 -3.87
CA THR A 162 23.88 -1.35 -4.06
C THR A 162 24.37 -0.04 -3.43
N GLY A 163 25.47 -0.10 -2.67
CA GLY A 163 26.22 1.04 -2.19
C GLY A 163 25.60 1.71 -0.98
N ASP A 164 25.27 2.97 -1.19
CA ASP A 164 25.02 4.03 -0.22
C ASP A 164 23.61 4.60 -0.32
N ARG A 165 22.74 3.93 -1.08
CA ARG A 165 21.38 4.40 -1.40
C ARG A 165 20.41 3.23 -1.51
N ILE A 166 19.13 3.57 -1.50
CA ILE A 166 18.02 2.64 -1.75
C ILE A 166 17.28 3.16 -2.99
N SER A 167 17.03 2.28 -3.96
CA SER A 167 16.07 2.57 -5.03
C SER A 167 14.65 2.32 -4.51
N ALA A 168 13.76 3.29 -4.68
CA ALA A 168 12.38 3.16 -4.23
C ALA A 168 11.42 3.62 -5.33
N ALA A 169 10.28 2.94 -5.41
CA ALA A 169 9.14 3.38 -6.19
C ALA A 169 8.33 4.38 -5.35
N LEU A 170 7.88 5.46 -6.00
CA LEU A 170 6.92 6.39 -5.43
C LEU A 170 5.53 6.02 -5.91
N ILE A 171 4.62 5.67 -5.00
CA ILE A 171 3.25 5.24 -5.33
C ILE A 171 2.15 6.03 -4.62
N ASN A 172 1.02 6.23 -5.29
CA ASN A 172 -0.22 6.72 -4.71
C ASN A 172 -1.45 6.22 -5.51
N ALA A 173 -2.64 6.40 -4.96
CA ALA A 173 -3.89 5.93 -5.55
C ALA A 173 -4.29 6.68 -6.85
N GLN A 174 -3.70 7.85 -7.09
CA GLN A 174 -4.00 8.75 -8.21
C GLN A 174 -3.13 8.48 -9.44
N MET A 175 -2.12 7.63 -9.33
CA MET A 175 -1.26 7.29 -10.46
C MET A 175 -2.07 6.65 -11.60
N VAL A 176 -1.64 6.91 -12.84
CA VAL A 176 -2.20 6.22 -14.00
C VAL A 176 -1.93 4.71 -13.86
N LYS A 177 -2.99 3.94 -13.73
CA LYS A 177 -2.92 2.48 -13.59
C LYS A 177 -2.37 1.84 -14.86
N GLU A 178 -1.70 0.72 -14.70
CA GLU A 178 -1.33 -0.17 -15.81
C GLU A 178 -2.60 -0.68 -16.54
N PRO A 179 -2.49 -1.22 -17.77
CA PRO A 179 -3.66 -1.68 -18.54
C PRO A 179 -4.56 -2.70 -17.83
N ASN A 180 -4.03 -3.42 -16.83
CA ASN A 180 -4.75 -4.38 -15.98
C ASN A 180 -5.46 -3.71 -14.78
N GLY A 181 -5.47 -2.38 -14.68
CA GLY A 181 -6.11 -1.64 -13.60
C GLY A 181 -5.31 -1.54 -12.30
N GLN A 182 -4.07 -2.04 -12.27
CA GLN A 182 -3.22 -2.03 -11.07
C GLN A 182 -2.31 -0.80 -11.01
N ILE A 183 -1.93 -0.39 -9.80
CA ILE A 183 -0.87 0.59 -9.58
C ILE A 183 0.46 -0.07 -9.97
N PRO A 184 1.35 0.63 -10.71
CA PRO A 184 2.64 0.07 -11.08
C PRO A 184 3.50 -0.19 -9.84
N VAL A 185 3.72 -1.46 -9.53
CA VAL A 185 4.72 -1.93 -8.57
C VAL A 185 5.61 -2.95 -9.27
N TYR A 186 6.84 -3.12 -8.78
CA TYR A 186 7.78 -4.06 -9.38
C TYR A 186 7.28 -5.51 -9.25
N SER A 187 6.70 -5.85 -8.10
CA SER A 187 6.12 -7.17 -7.85
C SER A 187 4.90 -7.09 -6.93
N ASN A 188 3.96 -8.02 -7.10
CA ASN A 188 2.81 -8.18 -6.19
C ASN A 188 3.08 -9.25 -5.11
N SER A 189 4.22 -9.93 -5.16
CA SER A 189 4.55 -11.04 -4.24
C SER A 189 5.84 -10.83 -3.45
N LEU A 190 6.64 -9.83 -3.79
CA LEU A 190 7.87 -9.52 -3.06
C LEU A 190 7.59 -8.60 -1.88
N SER A 191 8.29 -8.87 -0.77
CA SER A 191 8.29 -8.03 0.41
C SER A 191 9.15 -6.78 0.20
N GLY A 192 9.12 -5.86 1.15
CA GLY A 192 9.88 -4.63 1.05
C GLY A 192 9.77 -3.76 2.30
N VAL A 193 10.26 -2.54 2.19
CA VAL A 193 10.17 -1.51 3.23
C VAL A 193 9.49 -0.25 2.72
N ILE A 194 8.71 0.38 3.58
CA ILE A 194 8.16 1.71 3.35
C ILE A 194 9.12 2.72 3.98
N LEU A 195 9.65 3.63 3.17
CA LEU A 195 10.60 4.64 3.61
C LEU A 195 9.84 5.88 4.13
N ALA A 196 10.21 6.34 5.32
CA ALA A 196 9.63 7.54 5.92
C ALA A 196 10.21 8.80 5.23
N PRO A 197 9.39 9.64 4.57
CA PRO A 197 9.87 10.82 3.86
C PRO A 197 10.51 11.85 4.80
N GLU A 198 10.16 11.86 6.09
CA GLU A 198 10.75 12.76 7.09
C GLU A 198 12.21 12.44 7.42
N THR A 199 12.64 11.19 7.22
CA THR A 199 13.98 10.71 7.58
C THR A 199 14.77 10.24 6.35
N ASN A 200 14.22 10.40 5.16
CA ASN A 200 14.85 10.01 3.90
C ASN A 200 15.02 11.22 3.00
N THR A 201 16.14 11.29 2.28
CA THR A 201 16.40 12.35 1.30
C THR A 201 16.34 11.75 -0.10
N LEU A 202 15.46 12.29 -0.94
CA LEU A 202 15.46 11.96 -2.36
C LEU A 202 16.72 12.57 -3.00
N LEU A 203 17.53 11.75 -3.66
CA LEU A 203 18.73 12.22 -4.39
C LEU A 203 18.38 12.65 -5.81
N CYS A 204 17.62 11.82 -6.51
CA CYS A 204 17.03 12.10 -7.81
C CYS A 204 15.89 11.13 -8.08
N SER A 205 15.17 11.35 -9.17
CA SER A 205 14.07 10.48 -9.58
C SER A 205 14.03 10.27 -11.08
N TYR A 206 13.36 9.20 -11.49
CA TYR A 206 13.18 8.81 -12.87
C TYR A 206 11.73 8.36 -13.08
N PRO A 207 11.16 8.62 -14.27
CA PRO A 207 9.80 8.20 -14.55
C PRO A 207 9.66 6.67 -14.70
N PHE A 208 10.76 5.93 -14.86
CA PHE A 208 10.83 4.47 -15.00
C PHE A 208 12.13 3.93 -14.40
N ASP A 209 12.29 2.60 -14.42
CA ASP A 209 13.57 1.97 -14.11
C ASP A 209 14.65 2.41 -15.10
N VAL A 210 15.82 2.76 -14.57
CA VAL A 210 16.97 3.26 -15.33
C VAL A 210 18.28 2.51 -15.10
N GLY A 211 18.22 1.36 -14.43
CA GLY A 211 19.44 0.65 -14.03
C GLY A 211 20.31 1.52 -13.12
N SER A 212 19.69 2.30 -12.22
CA SER A 212 20.42 3.29 -11.40
C SER A 212 21.47 2.67 -10.49
N LEU A 213 21.45 1.34 -10.28
CA LEU A 213 22.45 0.58 -9.54
C LEU A 213 23.87 0.81 -10.06
N GLU A 214 24.04 0.82 -11.38
CA GLU A 214 25.35 0.95 -12.03
C GLU A 214 25.98 2.35 -11.84
N ARG A 215 25.21 3.33 -11.37
CA ARG A 215 25.61 4.75 -11.22
C ARG A 215 26.19 5.00 -9.83
N VAL A 216 27.42 4.54 -9.62
CA VAL A 216 28.09 4.54 -8.32
C VAL A 216 29.04 5.73 -8.17
N CYS A 217 29.05 6.34 -6.98
CA CYS A 217 30.01 7.38 -6.62
C CYS A 217 31.23 6.82 -5.87
N TYR A 218 32.39 7.44 -6.12
CA TYR A 218 33.63 7.18 -5.39
C TYR A 218 34.27 8.51 -4.95
N PRO A 219 34.46 8.75 -3.63
CA PRO A 219 34.00 7.92 -2.50
C PRO A 219 32.48 7.77 -2.48
N ARG A 220 31.99 6.73 -1.77
CA ARG A 220 30.55 6.52 -1.57
C ARG A 220 29.93 7.74 -0.87
N GLY A 221 28.71 8.08 -1.27
CA GLY A 221 27.93 9.21 -0.78
C GLY A 221 27.78 10.32 -1.81
N VAL A 222 27.03 11.35 -1.42
CA VAL A 222 26.91 12.58 -2.20
C VAL A 222 28.22 13.37 -2.09
N SER A 223 28.68 13.91 -3.23
CA SER A 223 29.84 14.80 -3.34
C SER A 223 29.54 15.91 -4.35
N ASP A 224 30.44 16.90 -4.44
CA ASP A 224 30.31 18.01 -5.39
C ASP A 224 30.27 17.56 -6.86
N THR A 225 30.82 16.39 -7.15
CA THR A 225 30.95 15.86 -8.52
C THR A 225 30.07 14.65 -8.78
N CYS A 226 29.44 14.06 -7.76
CA CYS A 226 28.69 12.83 -7.91
C CYS A 226 27.52 12.72 -6.93
N ILE A 227 26.35 12.38 -7.46
CA ILE A 227 25.15 12.05 -6.70
C ILE A 227 24.80 10.59 -7.00
N PRO A 228 24.83 9.69 -5.99
CA PRO A 228 24.61 8.26 -6.20
C PRO A 228 23.27 7.96 -6.89
N GLY A 229 23.30 7.12 -7.93
CA GLY A 229 22.12 6.78 -8.71
C GLY A 229 21.74 7.80 -9.78
N CYS A 230 22.33 9.00 -9.76
CA CYS A 230 21.96 10.11 -10.63
C CYS A 230 23.04 10.39 -11.69
N THR A 231 24.30 10.30 -11.27
CA THR A 231 25.47 10.60 -12.09
C THR A 231 25.92 9.36 -12.88
N PRO A 232 25.99 9.39 -14.23
CA PRO A 232 26.58 8.31 -15.01
C PRO A 232 28.05 8.09 -14.62
N ASN A 233 28.55 6.85 -14.76
CA ASN A 233 29.92 6.49 -14.38
C ASN A 233 30.97 7.43 -15.01
N GLY A 234 31.65 8.22 -14.18
CA GLY A 234 32.73 9.13 -14.59
C GLY A 234 32.28 10.47 -15.18
N GLY A 235 30.98 10.80 -15.14
CA GLY A 235 30.42 12.06 -15.67
C GLY A 235 29.94 13.03 -14.59
N ALA A 236 29.42 14.18 -15.02
CA ALA A 236 28.59 15.04 -14.19
C ALA A 236 27.12 14.59 -14.24
N THR A 237 26.34 14.90 -13.21
CA THR A 237 24.89 14.63 -13.23
C THR A 237 24.24 15.37 -14.40
N GLN A 238 23.57 14.62 -15.26
CA GLN A 238 22.77 15.18 -16.34
C GLN A 238 21.33 15.31 -15.85
N TRP A 239 20.93 16.54 -15.51
CA TRP A 239 19.54 16.84 -15.17
C TRP A 239 18.68 16.95 -16.43
N CYS A 240 17.43 16.49 -16.36
CA CYS A 240 16.49 16.57 -17.48
C CYS A 240 15.94 17.98 -17.78
N GLU A 241 16.69 19.03 -17.46
CA GLU A 241 16.30 20.41 -17.71
C GLU A 241 16.11 20.61 -19.23
N GLY A 242 14.87 20.88 -19.66
CA GLY A 242 14.53 21.13 -21.06
C GLY A 242 14.24 19.89 -21.92
N PHE A 243 14.38 18.67 -21.39
CA PHE A 243 14.11 17.42 -22.13
C PHE A 243 12.70 16.87 -21.82
N PHE A 244 11.71 17.28 -22.63
CA PHE A 244 10.33 16.77 -22.51
C PHE A 244 10.00 15.60 -23.46
N LYS A 245 10.80 15.40 -24.51
CA LYS A 245 10.51 14.44 -25.57
C LYS A 245 11.16 13.06 -25.38
N ASP A 246 12.34 13.03 -24.76
CA ASP A 246 13.05 11.79 -24.43
C ASP A 246 14.00 12.03 -23.25
N PRO A 247 13.53 11.90 -21.99
CA PRO A 247 14.32 12.19 -20.80
C PRO A 247 15.33 11.08 -20.46
N TRP A 248 15.65 10.18 -21.38
CA TRP A 248 16.61 9.12 -21.14
C TRP A 248 18.04 9.55 -21.52
N PRO A 249 19.08 9.25 -20.72
CA PRO A 249 19.10 8.65 -19.38
C PRO A 249 19.22 9.69 -18.25
N CYS A 250 18.77 10.93 -18.45
CA CYS A 250 18.95 12.02 -17.49
C CYS A 250 18.11 11.83 -16.22
N ALA A 251 18.59 12.41 -15.11
CA ALA A 251 17.92 12.35 -13.81
C ALA A 251 17.01 13.58 -13.61
N TRP A 252 15.96 13.43 -12.81
CA TRP A 252 15.19 14.57 -12.30
C TRP A 252 15.63 14.93 -10.88
N ALA A 253 15.92 16.20 -10.64
CA ALA A 253 16.26 16.71 -9.32
C ALA A 253 15.04 16.61 -8.36
N PRO A 254 15.25 16.55 -7.03
CA PRO A 254 14.16 16.48 -6.06
C PRO A 254 13.15 17.64 -6.16
N SER A 255 13.60 18.81 -6.61
CA SER A 255 12.75 19.98 -6.86
C SER A 255 11.89 19.88 -8.12
N LYS A 256 11.96 18.77 -8.85
CA LYS A 256 11.25 18.51 -10.12
C LYS A 256 10.60 17.12 -10.15
N THR A 257 10.39 16.51 -8.98
CA THR A 257 9.69 15.22 -8.84
C THR A 257 8.25 15.30 -9.36
N ASP A 258 7.57 16.44 -9.20
CA ASP A 258 6.23 16.65 -9.76
C ASP A 258 6.18 16.52 -11.30
N ILE A 259 7.17 17.09 -11.99
CA ILE A 259 7.33 16.97 -13.44
C ILE A 259 7.71 15.54 -13.84
N MET A 260 8.61 14.89 -13.09
CA MET A 260 8.95 13.48 -13.32
C MET A 260 7.70 12.59 -13.27
N MET A 261 6.82 12.80 -12.27
CA MET A 261 5.57 12.05 -12.16
C MET A 261 4.61 12.35 -13.32
N GLU A 262 4.53 13.61 -13.76
CA GLU A 262 3.75 13.98 -14.95
C GLU A 262 4.18 13.22 -16.20
N ILE A 263 5.50 13.14 -16.43
CA ILE A 263 6.06 12.41 -17.55
C ILE A 263 5.72 10.94 -17.46
N ARG A 264 5.92 10.32 -16.28
CA ARG A 264 5.56 8.91 -16.03
C ARG A 264 4.10 8.64 -16.41
N ASP A 265 3.19 9.48 -15.94
CA ASP A 265 1.76 9.35 -16.23
C ASP A 265 1.46 9.51 -17.72
N GLY A 266 2.14 10.44 -18.40
CA GLY A 266 2.01 10.64 -19.84
C GLY A 266 2.48 9.44 -20.68
N TYR A 267 3.50 8.70 -20.26
CA TYR A 267 3.87 7.43 -20.92
C TYR A 267 2.87 6.32 -20.62
N ALA A 268 2.44 6.19 -19.35
CA ALA A 268 1.46 5.19 -18.95
C ALA A 268 0.14 5.35 -19.72
N GLN A 269 -0.35 6.58 -19.89
CA GLN A 269 -1.56 6.89 -20.67
C GLN A 269 -1.42 6.50 -22.14
N ARG A 270 -0.23 6.70 -22.73
CA ARG A 270 0.06 6.32 -24.11
C ARG A 270 0.26 4.81 -24.27
N LYS A 271 0.28 4.05 -23.18
CA LYS A 271 0.65 2.62 -23.15
C LYS A 271 2.02 2.36 -23.78
N VAL A 272 2.90 3.36 -23.73
CA VAL A 272 4.27 3.25 -24.22
C VAL A 272 5.12 2.93 -23.00
N LYS A 273 5.56 1.67 -22.89
CA LYS A 273 6.72 1.40 -22.05
C LYS A 273 7.93 1.94 -22.81
N PRO A 274 8.81 2.75 -22.18
CA PRO A 274 10.09 3.08 -22.81
C PRO A 274 10.75 1.76 -23.21
N GLU A 275 10.96 1.53 -24.50
CA GLU A 275 11.35 0.22 -25.03
C GLU A 275 12.81 -0.15 -24.74
N HIS A 276 13.50 0.62 -23.91
CA HIS A 276 14.87 0.32 -23.52
C HIS A 276 14.87 -0.58 -22.29
N LYS A 277 14.51 -1.85 -22.51
CA LYS A 277 15.14 -2.94 -21.76
C LYS A 277 16.63 -2.88 -22.07
N VAL A 278 17.38 -2.04 -21.37
CA VAL A 278 18.79 -2.34 -21.16
C VAL A 278 18.75 -3.60 -20.31
N SER A 279 19.08 -4.73 -20.93
CA SER A 279 19.29 -5.99 -20.22
C SER A 279 20.30 -5.73 -19.10
N ALA A 280 19.81 -5.60 -17.88
CA ALA A 280 20.65 -5.64 -16.70
C ALA A 280 21.06 -7.11 -16.51
N VAL A 281 22.38 -7.34 -16.51
CA VAL A 281 23.00 -8.45 -15.76
C VAL A 281 23.73 -7.79 -14.62
#